data_AF-A0A7V9FUB7-F1
#
_entry.id   AF-A0A7V9FUB7-F1
#
_cell.length_a   1.000
_cell.length_b   1.000
_cell.length_c   1.000
_cell.angle_alpha   90.00
_cell.angle_beta   90.00
_cell.angle_gamma   90.00
#
_symmetry.space_group_name_H-M   'P 1'
#
loop_
_entity.id
_entity.type
_entity.pdbx_description
1 polymer ?
#
loop_
_entity_poly.entity_id
_entity_poly.type
_entity_poly.pdbx_seq_one_letter_code
_entity_poly.pdbx_strand_id
1 'polypeptide(L)'
;MSDILFVRNDGLFAVAHIDSAGELVETDVGHDATLDWTHIVPVGKDILFVRNDGLFAVAHINTAGELVETHAGDDATPDWTHVMPVA
;
A
#
# COMPACT_ATOMS: atom_id res chain seq x y z
N MET A 1 16.70 -5.65 1.71
CA MET A 1 15.71 -5.78 2.80
C MET A 1 14.36 -5.75 2.14
N SER A 2 13.43 -6.58 2.58
CA SER A 2 12.07 -6.61 2.02
C SER A 2 11.16 -5.98 3.05
N ASP A 3 10.43 -4.96 2.63
CA ASP A 3 9.46 -4.29 3.48
C ASP A 3 8.12 -5.04 3.44
N ILE A 4 7.35 -4.84 4.51
CA ILE A 4 6.03 -5.41 4.75
C ILE A 4 5.11 -4.22 4.97
N LEU A 5 4.07 -4.12 4.15
CA LEU A 5 3.02 -3.12 4.29
C LEU A 5 1.81 -3.74 5.01
N PHE A 6 1.40 -3.10 6.11
CA PHE A 6 0.15 -3.37 6.79
C PHE A 6 -0.84 -2.27 6.43
N VAL A 7 -2.07 -2.63 6.07
CA VAL A 7 -3.15 -1.68 5.81
C VAL A 7 -4.41 -2.22 6.46
N ARG A 8 -5.13 -1.34 7.15
CA ARG A 8 -6.40 -1.62 7.79
C ARG A 8 -7.47 -0.73 7.17
N ASN A 9 -8.70 -1.22 7.17
CA ASN A 9 -9.84 -0.55 6.53
C ASN A 9 -10.20 0.80 7.15
N ASP A 10 -9.75 1.08 8.38
CA ASP A 10 -9.95 2.34 9.08
C ASP A 10 -8.88 3.41 8.80
N GLY A 11 -8.04 3.21 7.77
CA GLY A 11 -7.03 4.20 7.36
C GLY A 11 -5.72 4.11 8.14
N LEU A 12 -5.59 3.17 9.08
CA LEU A 12 -4.28 2.83 9.66
C LEU A 12 -3.44 2.05 8.66
N PHE A 13 -2.20 2.48 8.47
CA PHE A 13 -1.17 1.68 7.81
C PHE A 13 0.12 1.66 8.64
N ALA A 14 0.96 0.66 8.38
CA ALA A 14 2.31 0.60 8.90
C ALA A 14 3.27 -0.03 7.87
N VAL A 15 4.52 0.39 7.89
CA VAL A 15 5.61 -0.25 7.15
C VAL A 15 6.58 -0.87 8.15
N ALA A 16 6.99 -2.10 7.90
CA ALA A 16 7.97 -2.79 8.73
C ALA A 16 8.88 -3.69 7.90
N HIS A 17 9.93 -4.20 8.51
CA HIS A 17 10.75 -5.27 7.95
C HIS A 17 11.10 -6.31 9.03
N ILE A 18 11.59 -7.47 8.61
CA ILE A 18 12.16 -8.47 9.52
C ILE A 18 13.67 -8.28 9.53
N ASP A 19 14.23 -8.03 10.72
CA ASP A 19 15.67 -7.82 10.88
C ASP A 19 16.47 -9.14 10.89
N SER A 20 17.78 -9.06 11.10
CA SER A 20 18.65 -10.25 11.14
C SER A 20 18.46 -11.12 12.37
N ALA A 21 17.81 -10.61 13.43
CA ALA A 21 17.42 -11.38 14.61
C ALA A 21 16.05 -12.07 14.44
N GLY A 22 15.33 -11.76 13.35
CA GLY A 22 13.99 -12.28 13.09
C GLY A 22 12.88 -11.45 13.77
N GLU A 23 13.18 -10.21 14.19
CA GLU A 23 12.23 -9.31 14.82
C GLU A 23 11.53 -8.43 13.78
N LEU A 24 10.24 -8.15 14.00
CA LEU A 24 9.47 -7.21 13.18
C LEU A 24 9.76 -5.79 13.66
N VAL A 25 10.41 -4.99 12.80
CA VAL A 25 10.80 -3.60 13.09
C VAL A 25 9.97 -2.66 12.24
N GLU A 26 9.11 -1.87 12.90
CA GLU A 26 8.30 -0.83 12.25
C GLU A 26 9.16 0.39 11.90
N THR A 27 9.00 0.90 10.67
CA THR A 27 9.71 2.08 10.14
C THR A 27 8.78 3.26 9.89
N ASP A 28 7.48 3.02 9.74
CA ASP A 28 6.48 4.06 9.49
C ASP A 28 5.10 3.61 9.97
N VAL A 29 4.29 4.58 10.41
CA VAL A 29 2.90 4.40 10.83
C VAL A 29 2.10 5.67 10.57
N GLY A 30 0.97 5.54 9.88
CA GLY A 30 0.08 6.65 9.55
C GLY A 30 -1.39 6.29 9.77
N HIS A 31 -2.22 7.31 10.03
CA HIS A 31 -3.62 7.16 10.42
C HIS A 31 -4.58 7.93 9.51
N ASP A 32 -4.05 8.50 8.43
CA ASP A 32 -4.70 9.43 7.52
C ASP A 32 -4.84 8.87 6.10
N ALA A 33 -4.55 7.58 5.91
CA ALA A 33 -4.82 6.93 4.64
C ALA A 33 -6.34 6.85 4.39
N THR A 34 -6.70 6.89 3.11
CA THR A 34 -8.08 6.71 2.70
C THR A 34 -8.63 5.36 3.17
N LEU A 35 -9.90 5.37 3.57
CA LEU A 35 -10.60 4.21 4.14
C LEU A 35 -10.97 3.18 3.07
N ASP A 36 -11.15 1.94 3.53
CA ASP A 36 -11.81 0.84 2.81
C ASP A 36 -11.16 0.45 1.47
N TRP A 37 -9.83 0.50 1.36
CA TRP A 37 -9.11 -0.10 0.23
C TRP A 37 -9.50 -1.57 0.05
N THR A 38 -9.83 -1.96 -1.17
CA THR A 38 -10.35 -3.30 -1.48
C THR A 38 -9.27 -4.21 -2.09
N HIS A 39 -8.31 -3.62 -2.77
CA HIS A 39 -7.19 -4.30 -3.39
C HIS A 39 -5.92 -3.51 -3.14
N ILE A 40 -4.86 -4.21 -2.74
CA ILE A 40 -3.52 -3.64 -2.53
C ILE A 40 -2.55 -4.61 -3.20
N VAL A 41 -1.83 -4.13 -4.21
CA VAL A 41 -1.09 -4.99 -5.13
C VAL A 41 0.33 -4.44 -5.33
N PRO A 42 1.37 -5.19 -4.94
CA PRO A 42 2.74 -4.84 -5.31
C PRO A 42 2.97 -4.94 -6.82
N VAL A 43 3.52 -3.89 -7.43
CA VAL A 43 3.84 -3.79 -8.86
C VAL A 43 5.27 -3.26 -9.00
N GLY A 44 6.25 -4.15 -9.07
CA GLY A 44 7.66 -3.76 -9.12
C GLY A 44 8.09 -3.03 -7.84
N LYS A 45 8.52 -1.78 -7.96
CA LYS A 45 8.86 -0.92 -6.81
C LYS A 45 7.63 -0.20 -6.21
N ASP A 46 6.53 -0.22 -6.93
CA ASP A 46 5.32 0.53 -6.61
C ASP A 46 4.26 -0.40 -6.01
N ILE A 47 3.23 0.19 -5.42
CA ILE A 47 2.11 -0.47 -4.77
C ILE A 47 0.86 0.22 -5.28
N LEU A 48 -0.03 -0.54 -5.90
CA LEU A 48 -1.32 -0.06 -6.38
C LEU A 48 -2.39 -0.33 -5.32
N PHE A 49 -3.11 0.71 -4.95
CA PHE A 49 -4.31 0.66 -4.12
C PHE A 49 -5.53 0.90 -5.02
N VAL A 50 -6.56 0.06 -4.88
CA VAL A 50 -7.84 0.22 -5.60
C VAL A 50 -9.00 0.02 -4.64
N ARG A 51 -10.02 0.88 -4.75
CA ARG A 51 -11.28 0.79 -4.02
C ARG A 51 -12.43 0.52 -4.97
N ASN A 52 -13.51 -0.08 -4.45
CA ASN A 52 -14.68 -0.44 -5.26
C ASN A 52 -15.32 0.74 -5.98
N ASP A 53 -15.18 1.97 -5.47
CA ASP A 53 -15.80 3.17 -6.05
C ASP A 53 -14.97 3.83 -7.16
N GLY A 54 -13.86 3.23 -7.58
CA GLY A 54 -12.99 3.79 -8.62
C GLY A 54 -11.86 4.68 -8.11
N LEU A 55 -11.76 4.88 -6.78
CA LEU A 55 -10.59 5.52 -6.20
C LEU A 55 -9.36 4.61 -6.34
N PHE A 56 -8.23 5.20 -6.69
CA PHE A 56 -6.94 4.53 -6.70
C PHE A 56 -5.82 5.42 -6.16
N ALA A 57 -4.75 4.78 -5.70
CA ALA A 57 -3.50 5.42 -5.38
C ALA A 57 -2.33 4.53 -5.79
N VAL A 58 -1.20 5.14 -6.15
CA VAL A 58 0.09 4.49 -6.37
C VAL A 58 1.03 5.05 -5.32
N ALA A 59 1.68 4.15 -4.59
CA ALA A 59 2.69 4.50 -3.60
C ALA A 59 3.94 3.64 -3.80
N HIS A 60 5.02 3.98 -3.11
CA HIS A 60 6.19 3.12 -2.96
C HIS A 60 6.76 3.28 -1.55
N ILE A 61 7.56 2.32 -1.12
CA ILE A 61 8.30 2.43 0.13
C ILE A 61 9.69 3.01 -0.20
N ASN A 62 10.02 4.14 0.39
CA ASN A 62 11.30 4.80 0.15
C ASN A 62 12.44 4.13 0.94
N THR A 63 13.68 4.60 0.77
CA THR A 63 14.84 4.01 1.45
C THR A 63 14.87 4.20 2.96
N ALA A 64 14.05 5.10 3.51
CA ALA A 64 13.87 5.28 4.95
C ALA A 64 12.80 4.33 5.53
N GLY A 65 12.12 3.55 4.68
CA GLY A 65 11.03 2.67 5.09
C GLY A 65 9.70 3.41 5.26
N GLU A 66 9.53 4.56 4.60
CA GLU A 66 8.30 5.36 4.64
C GLU A 66 7.42 5.07 3.42
N LEU A 67 6.10 5.02 3.62
CA LEU A 67 5.15 4.88 2.52
C LEU A 67 4.93 6.25 1.87
N VAL A 68 5.25 6.35 0.58
CA VAL A 68 5.16 7.61 -0.18
C VAL A 68 4.18 7.44 -1.34
N GLU A 69 3.05 8.14 -1.27
CA GLU A 69 2.12 8.29 -2.40
C GLU A 69 2.77 9.11 -3.53
N THR A 70 2.67 8.62 -4.76
CA THR A 70 3.21 9.28 -5.95
C THR A 70 2.15 9.68 -6.96
N HIS A 71 0.96 9.06 -6.88
CA HIS A 71 -0.16 9.35 -7.75
C HIS A 71 -1.46 8.88 -7.10
N ALA A 72 -2.54 9.64 -7.28
CA ALA A 72 -3.88 9.24 -6.90
C ALA A 72 -4.90 9.83 -7.87
N GLY A 73 -6.10 9.23 -7.90
CA GLY A 73 -7.22 9.67 -8.70
C GLY A 73 -8.49 8.87 -8.39
N ASP A 74 -9.61 9.29 -8.97
CA ASP A 74 -10.95 8.75 -8.75
C ASP A 74 -11.66 8.34 -10.05
N ASP A 75 -10.93 8.20 -11.15
CA ASP A 75 -11.42 7.90 -12.48
C ASP A 75 -11.19 6.44 -12.93
N ALA A 76 -10.73 5.56 -12.03
CA ALA A 76 -10.72 4.13 -12.34
C ALA A 76 -12.16 3.61 -12.48
N THR A 77 -12.40 2.69 -13.41
CA THR A 77 -13.72 2.04 -13.51
C THR A 77 -14.02 1.32 -12.18
N PRO A 78 -15.24 1.41 -11.63
CA PRO A 78 -15.57 0.79 -10.33
C PRO A 78 -15.71 -0.74 -10.42
N ASP A 79 -15.83 -1.37 -9.24
CA ASP A 79 -16.20 -2.79 -9.05
C ASP A 79 -15.22 -3.83 -9.65
N TRP A 80 -13.92 -3.57 -9.63
CA TRP A 80 -12.91 -4.57 -9.98
C TRP A 80 -12.97 -5.78 -9.04
N THR A 81 -12.97 -6.98 -9.60
CA THR A 81 -12.99 -8.24 -8.82
C THR A 81 -11.62 -8.91 -8.70
N HIS A 82 -10.71 -8.57 -9.62
CA HIS A 82 -9.36 -9.12 -9.67
C HIS A 82 -8.42 -8.00 -10.11
N VAL A 83 -7.43 -7.72 -9.27
CA VAL A 83 -6.34 -6.79 -9.59
C VAL A 83 -5.05 -7.58 -9.34
N MET A 84 -4.21 -7.70 -10.36
CA MET A 84 -2.96 -8.45 -10.27
C MET A 84 -1.86 -7.78 -11.11
N PRO A 85 -0.60 -7.86 -10.68
CA PRO A 85 0.50 -7.38 -11.49
C PRO A 85 0.64 -8.31 -12.71
N VAL A 86 0.92 -7.72 -13.87
CA VAL A 86 1.27 -8.44 -15.10
C VAL A 86 2.72 -8.12 -15.48
N ALA A 87 3.43 -9.11 -15.99
CA ALA A 87 4.85 -9.03 -16.34
C ALA A 87 5.07 -8.58 -17.79
#